data_AF-A0A1F8ZK63-F1
#
_entry.id   AF-A0A1F8ZK63-F1
#
_cell.length_a   1.000
_cell.length_b   1.000
_cell.length_c   1.000
_cell.angle_alpha   90.00
_cell.angle_beta   90.00
_cell.angle_gamma   90.00
#
_symmetry.space_group_name_H-M   'P 1'
#
loop_
_entity.id
_entity.type
_entity.pdbx_description
1 polymer ?
#
loop_
_entity_poly.entity_id
_entity_poly.type
_entity_poly.pdbx_seq_one_letter_code
_entity_poly.pdbx_strand_id
1 'polypeptide(L)'
;MAVKLCKKKKHYILLSLFVVILFFITIFGERGLIRLYKLSRERDSILGYKKKIETENASLRNEIDLLKNDDKYIEVVARKELGMIGKNELVYQFEK
;
A
#
# COMPACT_ATOMS: atom_id res chain seq x y z
N MET A 1 13.08 35.36 -55.23
CA MET A 1 12.94 34.00 -54.67
C MET A 1 13.32 33.87 -53.18
N ALA A 2 13.86 34.90 -52.50
CA ALA A 2 14.31 34.82 -51.10
C ALA A 2 13.18 34.75 -50.04
N VAL A 3 11.96 35.20 -50.37
CA VAL A 3 10.83 35.26 -49.42
C VAL A 3 10.25 33.86 -49.08
N LYS A 4 10.36 32.88 -50.01
CA LYS A 4 9.81 31.52 -49.83
C LYS A 4 10.58 30.69 -48.78
N LEU A 5 11.89 30.92 -48.63
CA LEU A 5 12.75 30.20 -47.66
C LEU A 5 12.47 30.61 -46.21
N CYS A 6 12.15 31.89 -45.97
CA CYS A 6 11.81 32.38 -44.63
C CYS A 6 10.41 31.93 -44.17
N LYS A 7 9.43 31.90 -45.10
CA LYS A 7 8.10 31.32 -44.82
C LYS A 7 8.19 29.82 -44.51
N LYS A 8 8.95 29.04 -45.28
CA LYS A 8 9.18 27.61 -44.98
C LYS A 8 9.76 27.39 -43.59
N LYS A 9 10.80 28.14 -43.19
CA LYS A 9 11.36 28.06 -41.81
C LYS A 9 10.31 28.37 -40.73
N LYS A 10 9.49 29.42 -40.92
CA LYS A 10 8.38 29.73 -39.99
C LYS A 10 7.35 28.59 -39.92
N HIS A 11 6.99 27.97 -41.04
CA HIS A 11 6.08 26.82 -41.05
C HIS A 11 6.65 25.58 -40.37
N TYR A 12 7.95 25.29 -40.54
CA TYR A 12 8.60 24.18 -39.82
C TYR A 12 8.70 24.44 -38.32
N ILE A 13 8.95 25.69 -37.90
CA ILE A 13 8.92 26.07 -36.48
C ILE A 13 7.50 25.93 -35.91
N LEU A 14 6.48 26.37 -36.65
CA LEU A 14 5.08 26.22 -36.25
C LEU A 14 4.66 24.74 -36.14
N LEU A 15 5.10 23.91 -37.11
CA LEU A 15 4.84 22.48 -37.12
C LEU A 15 5.54 21.77 -35.95
N SER A 16 6.81 22.11 -35.69
CA SER A 16 7.55 21.58 -34.55
C SER A 16 6.89 21.97 -33.23
N LEU A 17 6.42 23.21 -33.09
CA LEU A 17 5.72 23.66 -31.90
C LEU A 17 4.40 22.91 -31.70
N PHE A 18 3.66 22.66 -32.78
CA PHE A 18 2.42 21.90 -32.74
C PHE A 18 2.64 20.45 -32.31
N VAL A 19 3.67 19.79 -32.84
CA VAL A 19 4.04 18.42 -32.45
C VAL A 19 4.45 18.35 -30.97
N VAL A 20 5.22 19.33 -30.50
CA VAL A 20 5.62 19.42 -29.08
C VAL A 20 4.40 19.59 -28.18
N ILE A 21 3.47 20.47 -28.53
CA ILE A 21 2.23 20.67 -27.76
C ILE A 21 1.40 19.39 -27.71
N LEU A 22 1.25 18.68 -28.84
CA LEU A 22 0.57 17.38 -28.87
C LEU A 22 1.27 16.36 -27.98
N PHE A 23 2.61 16.32 -27.98
CA PHE A 23 3.40 15.42 -27.13
C PHE A 23 3.23 15.75 -25.64
N PHE A 24 3.17 17.04 -25.29
CA PHE A 24 2.86 17.46 -23.93
C PHE A 24 1.44 17.07 -23.52
N ILE A 25 0.45 17.24 -24.39
CA ILE A 25 -0.94 16.86 -24.11
C ILE A 25 -1.08 15.34 -23.96
N THR A 26 -0.35 14.52 -24.72
CA THR A 26 -0.42 13.05 -24.58
C THR A 26 0.29 12.56 -23.32
N ILE A 27 1.36 13.22 -22.88
CA ILE A 27 2.09 12.88 -21.65
C ILE A 27 1.35 13.39 -20.40
N PHE A 28 0.88 14.64 -20.42
CA PHE A 28 0.26 15.33 -19.28
C PHE A 28 -1.28 15.33 -19.30
N GLY A 29 -1.93 14.84 -20.37
CA GLY A 29 -3.38 14.71 -20.43
C GLY A 29 -3.92 13.72 -19.41
N GLU A 30 -5.19 13.84 -19.04
CA GLU A 30 -5.87 13.03 -18.01
C GLU A 30 -5.85 11.50 -18.22
N ARG A 31 -5.41 11.04 -19.39
CA ARG A 31 -5.22 9.63 -19.77
C ARG A 31 -3.77 9.26 -20.10
N GLY A 32 -2.82 10.15 -19.77
CA GLY A 32 -1.40 9.98 -20.08
C GLY A 32 -0.69 8.93 -19.21
N LEU A 33 0.56 8.62 -19.60
CA LEU A 33 1.41 7.59 -18.99
C LEU A 33 1.59 7.74 -17.47
N ILE A 34 1.56 8.97 -16.97
CA ILE A 34 1.68 9.27 -15.53
C ILE A 34 0.53 8.66 -14.72
N ARG A 35 -0.70 8.65 -15.27
CA ARG A 35 -1.85 8.05 -14.62
C ARG A 35 -1.73 6.54 -14.56
N LEU A 36 -1.24 5.91 -15.62
CA LEU A 36 -1.00 4.46 -15.63
C LEU A 36 0.05 4.06 -14.59
N TYR A 37 1.12 4.85 -14.45
CA TYR A 37 2.13 4.61 -13.42
C TYR A 37 1.57 4.78 -12.00
N LYS A 38 0.81 5.86 -11.74
CA LYS A 38 0.15 6.07 -10.44
C LYS A 38 -0.85 4.96 -10.13
N LEU A 39 -1.64 4.55 -11.11
CA LEU A 39 -2.65 3.50 -10.94
C LEU A 39 -2.00 2.14 -10.67
N SER A 40 -0.88 1.82 -11.33
CA SER A 40 -0.11 0.61 -11.04
C SER A 40 0.45 0.63 -9.62
N ARG A 41 1.02 1.77 -9.19
CA ARG A 41 1.52 1.95 -7.81
C ARG A 41 0.42 1.77 -6.77
N GLU A 42 -0.74 2.38 -7.01
CA GLU A 42 -1.90 2.28 -6.12
C GLU A 42 -2.42 0.84 -6.06
N ARG A 43 -2.53 0.16 -7.21
CA ARG A 43 -2.86 -1.26 -7.30
C ARG A 43 -1.91 -2.12 -6.48
N ASP A 44 -0.60 -1.91 -6.60
CA ASP A 44 0.41 -2.68 -5.86
C ASP A 44 0.32 -2.42 -4.36
N SER A 45 0.09 -1.17 -3.94
CA SER A 45 -0.09 -0.84 -2.52
C SER A 45 -1.34 -1.48 -1.93
N ILE A 46 -2.45 -1.49 -2.66
CA ILE A 46 -3.71 -2.10 -2.22
C ILE A 46 -3.54 -3.62 -2.12
N LEU A 47 -2.86 -4.24 -3.08
CA LEU A 47 -2.57 -5.68 -3.04
C LEU A 47 -1.65 -6.05 -1.86
N GLY A 48 -0.62 -5.24 -1.60
CA GLY A 48 0.26 -5.42 -0.45
C GLY A 48 -0.51 -5.31 0.88
N TYR A 49 -1.37 -4.30 1.01
CA TYR A 49 -2.21 -4.11 2.19
C TYR A 49 -3.20 -5.26 2.37
N LYS A 50 -3.85 -5.71 1.29
CA LYS A 50 -4.75 -6.86 1.30
C LYS A 50 -4.03 -8.12 1.80
N LYS A 51 -2.83 -8.41 1.28
CA LYS A 51 -2.04 -9.57 1.72
C LYS A 51 -1.67 -9.49 3.20
N LYS A 52 -1.33 -8.30 3.70
CA LYS A 52 -1.05 -8.09 5.12
C LYS A 52 -2.28 -8.42 5.98
N ILE A 53 -3.45 -7.88 5.62
CA ILE A 53 -4.71 -8.17 6.32
C ILE A 53 -5.07 -9.65 6.25
N GLU A 54 -4.90 -10.30 5.11
CA GLU A 54 -5.19 -11.74 4.98
C GLU A 54 -4.29 -12.58 5.91
N THR A 55 -3.01 -12.20 6.03
CA THR A 55 -2.06 -12.86 6.93
C THR A 55 -2.44 -12.64 8.40
N GLU A 56 -2.80 -11.41 8.77
CA GLU A 56 -3.24 -11.06 10.13
C GLU A 56 -4.56 -11.74 10.50
N ASN A 57 -5.52 -11.80 9.57
CA ASN A 57 -6.74 -12.55 9.76
C ASN A 57 -6.49 -14.05 9.95
N ALA A 58 -5.53 -14.63 9.23
CA ALA A 58 -5.18 -16.04 9.39
C ALA A 58 -4.54 -16.30 10.77
N SER A 59 -3.64 -15.43 11.24
CA SER A 59 -3.05 -15.57 12.57
C SER A 59 -4.09 -15.41 13.67
N LEU A 60 -4.97 -14.40 13.58
CA LEU A 60 -6.04 -14.18 14.56
C LEU A 60 -7.02 -15.34 14.61
N ARG A 61 -7.35 -15.95 13.46
CA ARG A 61 -8.22 -17.14 13.42
C ARG A 61 -7.57 -18.32 14.14
N ASN A 62 -6.28 -18.56 13.89
CA ASN A 62 -5.55 -19.62 14.59
C ASN A 62 -5.51 -19.36 16.10
N GLU A 63 -5.29 -18.11 16.51
CA GLU A 63 -5.29 -17.72 17.92
C GLU A 63 -6.67 -17.94 18.57
N ILE A 64 -7.76 -17.57 17.89
CA ILE A 64 -9.12 -17.85 18.34
C ILE A 64 -9.35 -19.36 18.50
N ASP A 65 -8.88 -20.17 17.55
CA ASP A 65 -9.04 -21.62 17.61
C ASP A 65 -8.25 -22.23 18.78
N LEU A 66 -7.03 -21.74 19.05
CA LEU A 66 -6.24 -22.13 20.22
C LEU A 66 -6.94 -21.71 21.53
N LEU A 67 -7.43 -20.47 21.61
CA LEU A 67 -8.16 -19.97 22.78
C LEU A 67 -9.49 -20.68 23.02
N LYS A 68 -10.07 -21.35 22.02
CA LYS A 68 -11.35 -22.07 22.17
C LYS A 68 -11.17 -23.54 22.51
N ASN A 69 -10.11 -24.16 21.99
CA ASN A 69 -9.96 -25.62 22.03
C ASN A 69 -8.76 -26.10 22.86
N ASP A 70 -7.85 -25.21 23.27
CA ASP A 70 -6.65 -25.55 24.03
C ASP A 70 -6.65 -24.84 25.40
N ASP A 71 -7.07 -25.59 26.43
CA ASP A 71 -7.09 -25.14 27.82
C ASP A 71 -5.71 -24.68 28.34
N LYS A 72 -4.64 -25.30 27.84
CA LYS A 72 -3.27 -24.96 28.24
C LYS A 72 -2.85 -23.62 27.63
N TYR A 73 -3.28 -23.35 26.40
CA TYR A 73 -3.05 -22.05 25.76
C TYR A 73 -3.82 -20.94 26.50
N ILE A 74 -5.08 -21.18 26.87
CA ILE A 74 -5.87 -20.25 27.69
C ILE A 74 -5.16 -19.95 29.01
N GLU A 75 -4.67 -20.97 29.72
CA GLU A 75 -3.96 -20.78 30.99
C GLU A 75 -2.71 -19.90 30.83
N VAL A 76 -1.92 -20.12 29.77
CA VAL A 76 -0.73 -19.31 29.48
C VAL A 76 -1.10 -17.86 29.21
N VAL A 77 -2.15 -17.60 28.41
CA VAL A 77 -2.63 -16.24 28.13
C VAL A 77 -3.18 -15.58 29.40
N ALA A 78 -3.97 -16.29 30.19
CA ALA A 78 -4.51 -15.81 31.45
C ALA A 78 -3.40 -15.41 32.44
N ARG A 79 -2.34 -16.24 32.58
CA ARG A 79 -1.21 -15.94 33.46
C ARG A 79 -0.32 -14.80 32.93
N LYS A 80 -0.03 -14.76 31.63
CA LYS A 80 0.93 -13.81 31.04
C LYS A 80 0.34 -12.46 30.70
N GLU A 81 -0.83 -12.43 30.07
CA GLU A 81 -1.45 -11.19 29.59
C GLU A 81 -2.41 -10.58 30.60
N LEU A 82 -3.16 -11.43 31.32
CA LEU A 82 -4.16 -10.97 32.28
C LEU A 82 -3.65 -11.00 33.74
N GLY A 83 -2.47 -11.58 34.01
CA GLY A 83 -1.93 -11.71 35.35
C GLY A 83 -2.78 -12.58 36.29
N MET A 84 -3.64 -13.43 35.72
CA MET A 84 -4.51 -14.32 36.48
C MET A 84 -3.70 -15.45 37.12
N ILE A 85 -4.12 -15.86 38.32
CA ILE A 85 -3.53 -16.96 39.08
C ILE A 85 -4.57 -18.04 39.32
N GLY A 86 -4.13 -19.29 39.46
CA GLY A 86 -5.01 -20.38 39.83
C GLY A 86 -5.66 -20.15 41.19
N LYS A 87 -6.85 -20.74 41.42
CA LYS A 87 -7.61 -20.59 42.68
C LYS A 87 -6.82 -20.96 43.94
N ASN A 88 -5.78 -21.78 43.81
CA ASN A 88 -4.94 -22.26 44.91
C ASN A 88 -3.49 -21.74 44.82
N GLU A 89 -3.22 -20.68 44.06
CA GLU A 89 -1.89 -20.09 43.90
C GLU A 89 -1.75 -18.81 44.74
N LEU A 90 -0.55 -18.59 45.32
CA LEU A 90 -0.22 -17.42 46.13
C LEU A 90 0.74 -16.49 45.38
N VAL A 91 0.42 -15.19 45.33
CA VAL A 91 1.29 -14.17 44.73
C VAL A 91 2.22 -13.60 45.80
N TYR A 92 3.52 -13.74 45.58
CA TYR A 92 4.55 -13.07 46.39
C TYR A 92 4.93 -11.74 45.72
N GLN A 93 4.45 -10.62 46.27
CA GLN A 93 4.97 -9.30 45.93
C GLN A 93 6.12 -8.97 46.88
N PHE A 94 7.31 -8.73 46.33
CA PHE A 94 8.43 -8.21 47.09
C PHE A 94 8.36 -6.68 47.03
N GLU A 95 8.13 -6.03 48.18
CA GLU A 95 8.36 -4.59 48.31
C GLU A 95 9.85 -4.32 48.12
N LYS A 96 10.17 -3.25 47.39
CA LYS A 96 11.53 -2.87 47.04
C LYS A 96 12.15 -1.99 48.12
#